data_AF-A0A1Z3NA55-F1
#
_entry.id   AF-A0A1Z3NA55-F1
#
_cell.length_a   1.000
_cell.length_b   1.000
_cell.length_c   1.000
_cell.angle_alpha   90.00
_cell.angle_beta   90.00
_cell.angle_gamma   90.00
#
_symmetry.space_group_name_H-M   'P 1'
#
loop_
_entity.id
_entity.type
_entity.pdbx_description
1 polymer ?
#
loop_
_entity_poly.entity_id
_entity_poly.type
_entity_poly.pdbx_seq_one_letter_code
_entity_poly.pdbx_strand_id
1 'polypeptide(L)'
;MHADEIDTDLDSDLDNEKEVKKSAFDVDVDEEQETALLASLSDNLLMEGEEDDLNLDEVENILELQDTNFPKFTLAKNKARFLRMVSWYRGKEEWIEVAPLSGVTKLFKTQTKELEGIRSSKLDYEMELETGTLTPSQRSYRRDELKMCKVQEKMAVHLISKLQVKIKSGRR
;
A
#
# COMPACT_ATOMS: atom_id res chain seq x y z
N MET A 1 -58.93 -40.13 -32.26
CA MET A 1 -59.37 -41.45 -31.75
C MET A 1 -58.59 -42.50 -32.52
N HIS A 2 -58.20 -43.60 -31.84
CA HIS A 2 -57.34 -44.69 -32.34
C HIS A 2 -55.86 -44.26 -32.53
N ALA A 3 -54.81 -44.83 -31.91
CA ALA A 3 -54.59 -46.11 -31.19
C ALA A 3 -54.65 -47.35 -32.12
N ASP A 4 -53.72 -48.32 -32.14
CA ASP A 4 -52.44 -48.54 -31.42
C ASP A 4 -51.31 -48.79 -32.50
N GLU A 5 -50.06 -49.22 -32.27
CA GLU A 5 -49.51 -50.41 -31.58
C GLU A 5 -48.03 -50.20 -31.16
N ILE A 6 -47.56 -51.06 -30.24
CA ILE A 6 -46.22 -51.10 -29.66
C ILE A 6 -45.50 -52.37 -30.16
N ASP A 7 -44.21 -52.32 -30.48
CA ASP A 7 -43.35 -53.52 -30.32
C ASP A 7 -41.86 -53.20 -30.06
N THR A 8 -41.18 -54.26 -29.65
CA THR A 8 -39.88 -54.47 -29.00
C THR A 8 -39.04 -55.47 -29.83
N ASP A 9 -37.72 -55.62 -29.69
CA ASP A 9 -36.78 -54.97 -28.75
C ASP A 9 -35.34 -54.91 -29.32
N LEU A 10 -34.43 -54.32 -28.54
CA LEU A 10 -33.10 -54.84 -28.16
C LEU A 10 -32.23 -55.66 -29.16
N ASP A 11 -31.06 -55.10 -29.49
CA ASP A 11 -29.73 -55.77 -29.63
C ASP A 11 -28.71 -54.63 -29.90
N SER A 12 -27.94 -54.15 -28.91
CA SER A 12 -26.62 -54.65 -28.47
C SER A 12 -25.61 -54.95 -29.58
N ASP A 13 -24.82 -53.94 -29.97
CA ASP A 13 -23.35 -53.99 -29.94
C ASP A 13 -22.73 -52.72 -30.56
N LEU A 14 -21.82 -52.07 -29.84
CA LEU A 14 -20.61 -51.42 -30.38
C LEU A 14 -19.75 -50.86 -29.25
N ASP A 15 -18.55 -51.41 -29.11
CA ASP A 15 -17.53 -50.96 -28.17
C ASP A 15 -17.16 -49.48 -28.36
N ASN A 16 -16.88 -48.80 -27.24
CA ASN A 16 -16.06 -47.60 -27.28
C ASN A 16 -15.13 -47.55 -26.06
N GLU A 17 -13.84 -47.58 -26.33
CA GLU A 17 -12.78 -47.74 -25.35
C GLU A 17 -12.69 -46.52 -24.41
N LYS A 18 -12.82 -46.75 -23.09
CA LYS A 18 -12.54 -45.71 -22.10
C LYS A 18 -11.03 -45.58 -21.88
N GLU A 19 -10.38 -44.72 -22.67
CA GLU A 19 -9.10 -44.14 -22.28
C GLU A 19 -9.26 -43.36 -20.96
N VAL A 20 -8.86 -43.98 -19.85
CA VAL A 20 -8.75 -43.28 -18.56
C VAL A 20 -7.52 -42.38 -18.63
N LYS A 21 -7.73 -41.12 -19.00
CA LYS A 21 -6.73 -40.06 -18.87
C LYS A 21 -6.40 -39.87 -17.39
N LYS A 22 -5.33 -40.51 -16.92
CA LYS A 22 -4.77 -40.25 -15.59
C LYS A 22 -4.37 -38.78 -15.52
N SER A 23 -4.99 -38.07 -14.58
CA SER A 23 -4.63 -36.70 -14.21
C SER A 23 -3.17 -36.68 -13.76
N ALA A 24 -2.36 -35.76 -14.31
CA ALA A 24 -0.99 -35.54 -13.86
C ALA A 24 -0.91 -34.75 -12.52
N PHE A 25 -2.02 -34.69 -11.79
CA PHE A 25 -2.17 -33.99 -10.51
C PHE A 25 -2.34 -34.94 -9.31
N ASP A 26 -2.42 -36.26 -9.57
CA ASP A 26 -2.55 -37.32 -8.56
C ASP A 26 -1.15 -37.75 -8.07
N VAL A 27 -0.39 -36.77 -7.58
CA VAL A 27 0.83 -37.01 -6.80
C VAL A 27 0.41 -36.88 -5.34
N ASP A 28 0.52 -37.97 -4.58
CA ASP A 28 0.37 -37.95 -3.12
C ASP A 28 1.48 -37.07 -2.53
N VAL A 29 1.20 -35.78 -2.36
CA VAL A 29 2.00 -34.85 -1.56
C VAL A 29 1.49 -34.99 -0.12
N ASP A 30 2.36 -35.40 0.80
CA ASP A 30 2.00 -35.52 2.22
C ASP A 30 1.40 -34.20 2.73
N GLU A 31 0.35 -34.26 3.55
CA GLU A 31 -0.26 -33.06 4.18
C GLU A 31 0.79 -32.26 4.98
N GLU A 32 1.82 -32.92 5.52
CA GLU A 32 2.98 -32.28 6.17
C GLU A 32 3.87 -31.52 5.17
N GLN A 33 4.00 -31.97 3.92
CA GLN A 33 4.71 -31.25 2.86
C GLN A 33 3.87 -30.10 2.29
N GLU A 34 2.56 -30.27 2.09
CA GLU A 34 1.69 -29.15 1.70
C GLU A 34 1.68 -28.05 2.78
N THR A 35 1.54 -28.41 4.06
CA THR A 35 1.57 -27.43 5.15
C THR A 35 2.95 -26.80 5.32
N ALA A 36 4.06 -27.53 5.15
CA ALA A 36 5.41 -26.96 5.14
C ALA A 36 5.67 -26.05 3.91
N LEU A 37 5.17 -26.40 2.73
CA LEU A 37 5.25 -25.55 1.54
C LEU A 37 4.39 -24.29 1.70
N LEU A 38 3.15 -24.41 2.18
CA LEU A 38 2.29 -23.27 2.45
C LEU A 38 2.86 -22.37 3.55
N ALA A 39 3.44 -22.95 4.61
CA ALA A 39 4.14 -22.23 5.66
C ALA A 39 5.42 -21.55 5.14
N SER A 40 6.23 -22.21 4.32
CA SER A 40 7.45 -21.60 3.77
C SER A 40 7.18 -20.56 2.67
N LEU A 41 6.11 -20.69 1.88
CA LEU A 41 5.64 -19.62 1.00
C LEU A 41 5.05 -18.46 1.80
N SER A 42 4.33 -18.74 2.89
CA SER A 42 3.85 -17.72 3.83
C SER A 42 5.02 -16.97 4.48
N ASP A 43 6.04 -17.69 4.96
CA ASP A 43 7.19 -17.14 5.68
C ASP A 43 8.10 -16.32 4.75
N ASN A 44 8.40 -16.84 3.54
CA ASN A 44 9.10 -16.06 2.51
C ASN A 44 8.30 -14.82 2.08
N LEU A 45 6.97 -14.92 1.90
CA LEU A 45 6.12 -13.77 1.56
C LEU A 45 5.99 -12.75 2.69
N LEU A 46 6.22 -13.17 3.94
CA LEU A 46 6.27 -12.28 5.10
C LEU A 46 7.64 -11.60 5.25
N MET A 47 8.75 -12.30 4.97
CA MET A 47 10.11 -11.75 5.05
C MET A 47 10.52 -10.84 3.88
N GLU A 48 10.00 -11.04 2.66
CA GLU A 48 10.45 -10.31 1.44
C GLU A 48 10.20 -8.77 1.47
N GLY A 49 9.58 -8.23 2.53
CA GLY A 49 9.15 -6.83 2.60
C GLY A 49 9.83 -5.93 3.63
N GLU A 50 10.75 -6.44 4.47
CA GLU A 50 11.19 -5.70 5.67
C GLU A 50 12.63 -5.15 5.64
N GLU A 51 13.56 -5.78 4.89
CA GLU A 51 15.01 -5.51 5.06
C GLU A 51 15.53 -4.20 4.43
N ASP A 52 14.69 -3.44 3.73
CA ASP A 52 15.14 -2.33 2.86
C ASP A 52 14.24 -1.08 3.00
N ASP A 53 13.49 -0.98 4.11
CA ASP A 53 12.66 0.18 4.43
C ASP A 53 13.45 1.19 5.27
N LEU A 54 13.74 2.34 4.67
CA LEU A 54 14.45 3.45 5.30
C LEU A 54 13.79 3.84 6.62
N ASN A 55 14.54 3.88 7.73
CA ASN A 55 13.99 4.30 9.01
C ASN A 55 13.61 5.80 8.96
N LEU A 56 12.34 6.06 8.64
CA LEU A 56 11.79 7.40 8.50
C LEU A 56 11.94 8.21 9.78
N ASP A 57 12.01 7.59 10.95
CA ASP A 57 12.07 8.29 12.24
C ASP A 57 13.45 8.94 12.46
N GLU A 58 14.53 8.35 11.94
CA GLU A 58 15.90 8.90 11.96
C GLU A 58 16.12 10.07 10.98
N VAL A 59 15.31 10.17 9.92
CA VAL A 59 15.43 11.25 8.92
C VAL A 59 14.92 12.57 9.50
N GLU A 60 15.80 13.55 9.71
CA GLU A 60 15.42 14.89 10.17
C GLU A 60 14.60 15.66 9.11
N ASN A 61 15.12 15.79 7.88
CA ASN A 61 14.43 16.45 6.77
C ASN A 61 14.37 15.59 5.49
N ILE A 62 13.18 15.11 5.16
CA ILE A 62 12.90 14.31 3.96
C ILE A 62 13.17 15.11 2.66
N LEU A 63 13.03 16.44 2.70
CA LEU A 63 13.20 17.30 1.53
C LEU A 63 14.66 17.41 1.06
N GLU A 64 15.63 17.06 1.92
CA GLU A 64 17.07 17.08 1.65
C GLU A 64 17.62 15.72 1.21
N LEU A 65 16.81 14.66 1.25
CA LEU A 65 17.21 13.34 0.78
C LEU A 65 17.49 13.34 -0.73
N GLN A 66 18.51 12.57 -1.12
CA GLN A 66 18.79 12.20 -2.49
C GLN A 66 17.73 11.21 -3.01
N ASP A 67 17.45 11.26 -4.31
CA ASP A 67 16.39 10.44 -4.94
C ASP A 67 16.58 8.92 -4.78
N THR A 68 17.82 8.46 -4.56
CA THR A 68 18.17 7.07 -4.23
C THR A 68 17.70 6.64 -2.85
N ASN A 69 17.61 7.59 -1.93
CA ASN A 69 17.31 7.40 -0.51
C ASN A 69 15.86 7.79 -0.20
N PHE A 70 14.98 7.77 -1.20
CA PHE A 70 13.56 7.98 -1.01
C PHE A 70 12.85 6.68 -0.56
N PRO A 71 11.79 6.78 0.26
CA PRO A 71 10.98 5.64 0.67
C PRO A 71 10.49 4.82 -0.52
N LYS A 72 10.70 3.51 -0.44
CA LYS A 72 10.22 2.54 -1.44
C LYS A 72 8.72 2.31 -1.22
N PHE A 73 7.95 2.36 -2.28
CA PHE A 73 6.50 2.10 -2.28
C PHE A 73 6.18 0.90 -3.14
N THR A 74 5.28 0.03 -2.67
CA THR A 74 4.81 -1.14 -3.41
C THR A 74 4.16 -0.73 -4.74
N LEU A 75 3.38 0.37 -4.73
CA LEU A 75 2.68 0.85 -5.92
C LEU A 75 3.37 2.05 -6.58
N ALA A 76 3.59 1.98 -7.90
CA ALA A 76 4.09 3.10 -8.69
C ALA A 76 3.20 4.36 -8.58
N LYS A 77 1.89 4.20 -8.37
CA LYS A 77 0.95 5.30 -8.08
C LYS A 77 1.29 6.02 -6.77
N ASN A 78 1.70 5.28 -5.74
CA ASN A 78 2.09 5.82 -4.44
C ASN A 78 3.44 6.53 -4.52
N LYS A 79 4.43 5.95 -5.23
CA LYS A 79 5.67 6.64 -5.59
C LYS A 79 5.42 7.96 -6.32
N ALA A 80 4.49 7.99 -7.29
CA ALA A 80 4.12 9.22 -7.99
C ALA A 80 3.40 10.25 -7.09
N ARG A 81 2.56 9.79 -6.14
CA ARG A 81 1.93 10.66 -5.12
C ARG A 81 3.00 11.27 -4.19
N PHE A 82 3.98 10.47 -3.75
CA PHE A 82 5.12 10.92 -2.96
C PHE A 82 5.95 11.99 -3.68
N LEU A 83 6.35 11.76 -4.93
CA LEU A 83 7.16 12.73 -5.69
C LEU A 83 6.43 14.06 -5.92
N ARG A 84 5.12 14.03 -6.17
CA ARG A 84 4.28 15.26 -6.24
C ARG A 84 4.24 15.99 -4.91
N MET A 85 4.16 15.24 -3.80
CA MET A 85 4.15 15.80 -2.45
C MET A 85 5.50 16.48 -2.11
N VAL A 86 6.63 15.82 -2.37
CA VAL A 86 7.98 16.43 -2.21
C VAL A 86 8.13 17.69 -3.05
N SER A 87 7.74 17.65 -4.32
CA SER A 87 7.78 18.81 -5.22
C SER A 87 6.92 19.97 -4.70
N TRP A 88 5.74 19.69 -4.16
CA TRP A 88 4.88 20.71 -3.55
C TRP A 88 5.52 21.33 -2.31
N TYR A 89 6.06 20.51 -1.40
CA TYR A 89 6.69 21.02 -0.18
C TYR A 89 7.95 21.85 -0.49
N ARG A 90 8.87 21.39 -1.36
CA ARG A 90 10.03 22.18 -1.81
C ARG A 90 9.61 23.53 -2.40
N GLY A 91 8.63 23.55 -3.31
CA GLY A 91 8.09 24.79 -3.86
C GLY A 91 7.37 25.69 -2.85
N LYS A 92 6.90 25.16 -1.71
CA LYS A 92 6.42 25.98 -0.59
C LYS A 92 7.55 26.57 0.25
N GLU A 93 8.67 25.88 0.41
CA GLU A 93 9.82 26.44 1.12
C GLU A 93 10.39 27.67 0.41
N GLU A 94 10.65 27.56 -0.89
CA GLU A 94 11.12 28.66 -1.75
C GLU A 94 10.13 29.84 -1.73
N TRP A 95 8.82 29.53 -1.85
CA TRP A 95 7.77 30.54 -1.80
C TRP A 95 7.72 31.28 -0.45
N ILE A 96 7.99 30.60 0.68
CA ILE A 96 7.95 31.23 2.01
C ILE A 96 8.94 32.39 2.10
N GLU A 97 10.11 32.31 1.46
CA GLU A 97 11.12 33.38 1.51
C GLU A 97 10.57 34.72 0.99
N VAL A 98 9.85 34.69 -0.14
CA VAL A 98 9.31 35.87 -0.83
C VAL A 98 7.83 36.18 -0.52
N ALA A 99 7.11 35.28 0.13
CA ALA A 99 5.68 35.44 0.39
C ALA A 99 5.34 36.58 1.37
N PRO A 100 4.27 37.36 1.14
CA PRO A 100 3.80 38.35 2.10
C PRO A 100 3.26 37.68 3.37
N LEU A 101 3.45 38.32 4.54
CA LEU A 101 3.03 37.79 5.85
C LEU A 101 1.56 37.35 5.91
N SER A 102 0.66 37.99 5.17
CA SER A 102 -0.76 37.59 5.08
C SER A 102 -0.93 36.23 4.41
N GLY A 103 -0.18 35.95 3.33
CA GLY A 103 -0.14 34.67 2.65
C GLY A 103 0.47 33.58 3.55
N VAL A 104 1.60 33.87 4.19
CA VAL A 104 2.28 32.98 5.15
C VAL A 104 1.34 32.61 6.30
N THR A 105 0.65 33.59 6.89
CA THR A 105 -0.30 33.39 7.99
C THR A 105 -1.52 32.56 7.55
N LYS A 106 -2.00 32.74 6.32
CA LYS A 106 -3.07 31.91 5.76
C LYS A 106 -2.61 30.46 5.58
N LEU A 107 -1.45 30.24 4.97
CA LEU A 107 -0.91 28.89 4.76
C LEU A 107 -0.64 28.18 6.09
N PHE A 108 -0.10 28.88 7.10
CA PHE A 108 0.10 28.34 8.45
C PHE A 108 -1.20 27.77 9.04
N LYS A 109 -2.30 28.53 9.02
CA LYS A 109 -3.60 28.07 9.52
C LYS A 109 -4.11 26.83 8.77
N THR A 110 -3.93 26.79 7.45
CA THR A 110 -4.30 25.64 6.62
C THR A 110 -3.45 24.41 6.95
N GLN A 111 -2.12 24.55 6.99
CA GLN A 111 -1.21 23.44 7.26
C GLN A 111 -1.35 22.86 8.66
N THR A 112 -1.57 23.70 9.69
CA THR A 112 -1.83 23.21 11.05
C THR A 112 -3.08 22.33 11.12
N LYS A 113 -4.16 22.70 10.40
CA LYS A 113 -5.37 21.87 10.32
C LYS A 113 -5.16 20.60 9.49
N GLU A 114 -4.40 20.68 8.39
CA GLU A 114 -4.06 19.50 7.59
C GLU A 114 -3.19 18.50 8.38
N LEU A 115 -2.27 18.98 9.23
CA LEU A 115 -1.45 18.15 10.12
C LEU A 115 -2.29 17.33 11.11
N GLU A 116 -3.37 17.90 11.66
CA GLU A 116 -4.32 17.16 12.51
C GLU A 116 -4.98 16.01 11.74
N GLY A 117 -5.39 16.25 10.49
CA GLY A 117 -5.94 15.22 9.60
C GLY A 117 -4.93 14.12 9.26
N ILE A 118 -3.68 14.49 8.91
CA ILE A 118 -2.60 13.55 8.63
C ILE A 118 -2.33 12.63 9.83
N ARG A 119 -2.32 13.20 11.04
CA ARG A 119 -2.13 12.44 12.29
C ARG A 119 -3.27 11.48 12.59
N SER A 120 -4.52 11.89 12.36
CA SER A 120 -5.68 10.99 12.48
C SER A 120 -5.52 9.79 11.54
N SER A 121 -5.31 10.04 10.23
CA SER A 121 -5.15 8.96 9.25
C SER A 121 -3.93 8.07 9.54
N LYS A 122 -2.84 8.64 10.09
CA LYS A 122 -1.68 7.84 10.52
C LYS A 122 -2.07 6.84 11.60
N LEU A 123 -2.76 7.30 12.66
CA LEU A 123 -3.23 6.47 13.76
C LEU A 123 -4.24 5.42 13.29
N ASP A 124 -5.13 5.78 12.36
CA ASP A 124 -6.09 4.85 11.75
C ASP A 124 -5.34 3.69 11.03
N TYR A 125 -4.30 4.00 10.24
CA TYR A 125 -3.50 2.98 9.55
C TYR A 125 -2.61 2.15 10.50
N GLU A 126 -2.06 2.76 11.56
CA GLU A 126 -1.32 2.06 12.62
C GLU A 126 -2.23 1.03 13.30
N MET A 127 -3.42 1.44 13.72
CA MET A 127 -4.43 0.57 14.35
C MET A 127 -4.89 -0.56 13.42
N GLU A 128 -5.20 -0.27 12.15
CA GLU A 128 -5.60 -1.30 11.18
C GLU A 128 -4.54 -2.40 11.00
N LEU A 129 -3.26 -2.02 10.93
CA LEU A 129 -2.14 -2.96 10.82
C LEU A 129 -1.97 -3.81 12.09
N GLU A 130 -2.12 -3.18 13.27
CA GLU A 130 -2.09 -3.84 14.58
C GLU A 130 -3.24 -4.83 14.78
N THR A 131 -4.44 -4.57 14.24
CA THR A 131 -5.60 -5.49 14.42
C THR A 131 -5.37 -6.89 13.83
N GLY A 132 -4.38 -7.06 12.95
CA GLY A 132 -4.08 -8.35 12.32
C GLY A 132 -5.09 -8.82 11.26
N THR A 133 -6.24 -8.16 11.13
CA THR A 133 -7.39 -8.59 10.29
C THR A 133 -7.18 -8.49 8.77
N LEU A 134 -6.15 -7.79 8.32
CA LEU A 134 -5.89 -7.52 6.90
C LEU A 134 -5.24 -8.71 6.18
N THR A 135 -5.70 -8.99 4.96
CA THR A 135 -5.02 -9.92 4.04
C THR A 135 -3.61 -9.43 3.70
N PRO A 136 -2.68 -10.28 3.22
CA PRO A 136 -1.31 -9.85 2.88
C PRO A 136 -1.26 -8.67 1.89
N SER A 137 -2.10 -8.68 0.86
CA SER A 137 -2.18 -7.59 -0.12
C SER A 137 -2.75 -6.30 0.44
N GLN A 138 -3.78 -6.40 1.31
CA GLN A 138 -4.31 -5.25 2.05
C GLN A 138 -3.27 -4.67 3.03
N ARG A 139 -2.56 -5.54 3.75
CA ARG A 139 -1.49 -5.17 4.69
C ARG A 139 -0.38 -4.42 3.99
N SER A 140 0.10 -4.92 2.85
CA SER A 140 1.09 -4.20 2.02
C SER A 140 0.61 -2.81 1.62
N TYR A 141 -0.65 -2.68 1.17
CA TYR A 141 -1.22 -1.37 0.83
C TYR A 141 -1.34 -0.42 2.05
N ARG A 142 -1.75 -0.92 3.22
CA ARG A 142 -1.82 -0.10 4.45
C ARG A 142 -0.44 0.30 4.97
N ARG A 143 0.60 -0.54 4.82
CA ARG A 143 2.00 -0.14 5.08
C ARG A 143 2.41 1.03 4.17
N ASP A 144 2.10 0.95 2.87
CA ASP A 144 2.36 2.01 1.88
C ASP A 144 1.67 3.34 2.28
N GLU A 145 0.40 3.29 2.69
CA GLU A 145 -0.35 4.47 3.13
C GLU A 145 0.13 5.02 4.49
N LEU A 146 0.47 4.16 5.46
CA LEU A 146 1.12 4.58 6.71
C LEU A 146 2.45 5.29 6.44
N LYS A 147 3.28 4.74 5.54
CA LYS A 147 4.53 5.34 5.09
C LYS A 147 4.30 6.72 4.48
N MET A 148 3.27 6.87 3.65
CA MET A 148 2.84 8.17 3.13
C MET A 148 2.45 9.16 4.24
N CYS A 149 1.68 8.74 5.23
CA CYS A 149 1.30 9.58 6.38
C CYS A 149 2.51 10.00 7.24
N LYS A 150 3.43 9.09 7.57
CA LYS A 150 4.67 9.40 8.30
C LYS A 150 5.52 10.45 7.56
N VAL A 151 5.71 10.23 6.25
CA VAL A 151 6.44 11.15 5.36
C VAL A 151 5.77 12.52 5.29
N GLN A 152 4.45 12.55 5.09
CA GLN A 152 3.67 13.79 5.00
C GLN A 152 3.66 14.57 6.32
N GLU A 153 3.56 13.88 7.46
CA GLU A 153 3.66 14.48 8.80
C GLU A 153 4.99 15.21 8.98
N LYS A 154 6.13 14.56 8.68
CA LYS A 154 7.45 15.18 8.83
C LYS A 154 7.61 16.44 7.97
N MET A 155 7.22 16.39 6.70
CA MET A 155 7.28 17.56 5.82
C MET A 155 6.31 18.68 6.25
N ALA A 156 5.12 18.34 6.73
CA ALA A 156 4.15 19.31 7.25
C ALA A 156 4.68 20.02 8.51
N VAL A 157 5.24 19.27 9.48
CA VAL A 157 5.85 19.83 10.71
C VAL A 157 7.00 20.78 10.36
N HIS A 158 7.89 20.38 9.45
CA HIS A 158 9.00 21.21 9.00
C HIS A 158 8.52 22.50 8.30
N LEU A 159 7.52 22.40 7.41
CA LEU A 159 6.92 23.56 6.75
C LEU A 159 6.26 24.51 7.76
N ILE A 160 5.51 23.98 8.74
CA ILE A 160 4.88 24.74 9.81
C ILE A 160 5.93 25.46 10.66
N SER A 161 7.08 24.84 10.94
CA SER A 161 8.21 25.48 11.64
C SER A 161 8.74 26.69 10.85
N LYS A 162 9.05 26.53 9.56
CA LYS A 162 9.50 27.64 8.69
C LYS A 162 8.47 28.77 8.60
N LEU A 163 7.18 28.44 8.46
CA LEU A 163 6.07 29.40 8.48
C LEU A 163 6.00 30.18 9.81
N GLN A 164 6.13 29.48 10.94
CA GLN A 164 6.09 30.08 12.26
C GLN A 164 7.28 31.01 12.50
N VAL A 165 8.49 30.66 12.04
CA VAL A 165 9.67 31.53 12.10
C VAL A 165 9.44 32.82 11.30
N LYS A 166 8.96 32.73 10.05
CA LYS A 166 8.68 33.95 9.26
C LYS A 166 7.62 34.84 9.92
N ILE A 167 6.51 34.26 10.40
CA ILE A 167 5.46 34.99 11.12
C ILE A 167 6.03 35.70 12.36
N LYS A 168 6.81 35.00 13.21
CA LYS A 168 7.43 35.57 14.41
C LYS A 168 8.44 36.67 14.08
N SER A 169 9.21 36.52 13.00
CA SER A 169 10.21 37.53 12.59
C SER A 169 9.60 38.86 12.13
N GLY A 170 8.33 38.87 11.71
CA GLY A 170 7.69 40.02 11.09
C GLY A 170 8.33 40.50 9.77
N ARG A 171 9.26 39.72 9.19
CA ARG A 171 9.95 40.07 7.95
C ARG A 171 8.96 40.00 6.78
N ARG A 172 8.71 41.16 6.18
CA ARG A 172 7.85 41.34 5.00
C ARG A 172 8.54 40.83 3.75
#